data_AF-A0AAW9II71-F1
#
_entry.id   AF-A0AAW9II71-F1
#
_cell.length_a   1.000
_cell.length_b   1.000
_cell.length_c   1.000
_cell.angle_alpha   90.00
_cell.angle_beta   90.00
_cell.angle_gamma   90.00
#
_symmetry.space_group_name_H-M   'P 1'
#
loop_
_entity.id
_entity.type
_entity.pdbx_description
1 polymer ?
#
loop_
_entity_poly.entity_id
_entity_poly.type
_entity_poly.pdbx_seq_one_letter_code
_entity_poly.pdbx_strand_id
1 'polypeptide(L)'
;FINIVGVKKAGKVQSFVTVFKIVFFALFIVIAFLNFDSSNLLPLMPEGKGVNSIPLAATSTLWAFVGLESATVTAGEISNPEKNVKKSTIYGMLISAVIYILISVASMGVMSNKELASSSAPLTDILTKILGTSIGKPLAISVVICILGTTIGWLLSTARVAYAAGEDGVFPKCFGKLHPK
;
A
#
# COMPACT_ATOMS: atom_id res chain seq x y z
N PHE A 1 -10.47 -12.49 13.40
CA PHE A 1 -10.00 -13.18 14.62
C PHE A 1 -8.72 -12.59 15.20
N ILE A 2 -7.62 -12.44 14.44
CA ILE A 2 -6.34 -11.90 14.97
C ILE A 2 -6.50 -10.55 15.70
N ASN A 3 -7.27 -9.62 15.13
CA ASN A 3 -7.57 -8.32 15.77
C ASN A 3 -8.37 -8.43 17.07
N ILE A 4 -9.16 -9.51 17.26
CA ILE A 4 -9.95 -9.76 18.47
C ILE A 4 -9.05 -10.34 19.57
N VAL A 5 -8.08 -11.19 19.22
CA VAL A 5 -7.16 -11.82 20.17
C VAL A 5 -6.15 -10.81 20.76
N GLY A 6 -5.90 -9.70 20.07
CA GLY A 6 -5.18 -8.57 20.64
C GLY A 6 -4.39 -7.73 19.64
N VAL A 7 -4.42 -6.42 19.88
CA VAL A 7 -3.77 -5.39 19.04
C VAL A 7 -2.26 -5.63 18.91
N LYS A 8 -1.59 -6.04 19.99
CA LYS A 8 -0.14 -6.34 19.96
C LYS A 8 0.22 -7.47 18.99
N LYS A 9 -0.62 -8.52 18.90
CA LYS A 9 -0.38 -9.65 17.97
C LYS A 9 -0.64 -9.22 16.53
N ALA A 10 -1.75 -8.51 16.30
CA ALA A 10 -2.07 -7.93 15.00
C ALA A 10 -0.94 -7.01 14.50
N GLY A 11 -0.44 -6.12 15.36
CA GLY A 11 0.67 -5.23 15.04
C GLY A 11 1.96 -5.97 14.67
N LYS A 12 2.33 -7.05 15.38
CA LYS A 12 3.50 -7.87 15.03
C LYS A 12 3.37 -8.53 13.65
N VAL A 13 2.20 -9.12 13.37
CA VAL A 13 1.92 -9.74 12.07
C VAL A 13 1.95 -8.68 10.96
N GLN A 14 1.32 -7.52 11.19
CA GLN A 14 1.32 -6.41 10.24
C GLN A 14 2.74 -5.91 9.97
N SER A 15 3.56 -5.69 11.00
CA SER A 15 4.96 -5.27 10.83
C SER A 15 5.77 -6.29 10.03
N PHE A 16 5.60 -7.58 10.30
CA PHE A 16 6.27 -8.63 9.53
C PHE A 16 5.88 -8.60 8.05
N VAL A 17 4.58 -8.51 7.76
CA VAL A 17 4.09 -8.42 6.37
C VAL A 17 4.54 -7.11 5.70
N THR A 18 4.65 -6.01 6.43
CA THR A 18 5.18 -4.75 5.90
C THR A 18 6.65 -4.86 5.51
N VAL A 19 7.49 -5.50 6.34
CA VAL A 19 8.89 -5.76 5.98
C VAL A 19 8.96 -6.64 4.72
N PHE A 20 8.15 -7.69 4.66
CA PHE A 20 8.05 -8.54 3.46
C PHE A 20 7.67 -7.74 2.20
N LYS A 21 6.69 -6.83 2.29
CA LYS A 21 6.30 -5.93 1.17
C LYS A 21 7.45 -5.05 0.71
N ILE A 22 8.18 -4.45 1.65
CA ILE A 22 9.30 -3.56 1.34
C ILE A 22 10.39 -4.33 0.61
N VAL A 23 10.75 -5.53 1.09
CA VAL A 23 11.72 -6.40 0.41
C VAL A 23 11.23 -6.81 -0.97
N PHE A 24 9.97 -7.20 -1.08
CA PHE A 24 9.35 -7.58 -2.35
C PHE A 24 9.42 -6.43 -3.37
N PHE A 25 9.05 -5.22 -2.98
CA PHE A 25 9.14 -4.06 -3.87
C PHE A 25 10.57 -3.65 -4.18
N ALA A 26 11.51 -3.77 -3.23
CA ALA A 26 12.92 -3.51 -3.49
C ALA A 26 13.48 -4.47 -4.55
N LEU A 27 13.16 -5.76 -4.46
CA LEU A 27 13.53 -6.76 -5.47
C LEU A 27 12.91 -6.45 -6.83
N PHE A 28 11.61 -6.12 -6.85
CA PHE A 28 10.93 -5.70 -8.08
C PHE A 28 11.63 -4.50 -8.74
N ILE A 29 11.91 -3.46 -7.96
CA ILE A 29 12.58 -2.24 -8.43
C ILE A 29 13.93 -2.59 -9.05
N VAL A 30 14.77 -3.39 -8.38
CA VAL A 30 16.08 -3.80 -8.91
C VAL A 30 15.94 -4.56 -10.22
N ILE A 31 15.06 -5.57 -10.28
CA ILE A 31 14.88 -6.41 -11.47
C ILE A 31 14.35 -5.59 -12.65
N ALA A 32 13.40 -4.69 -12.40
CA ALA A 32 12.85 -3.83 -13.43
C ALA A 32 13.89 -2.82 -13.93
N PHE A 33 14.70 -2.22 -13.05
CA PHE A 33 15.79 -1.32 -13.47
C PHE A 33 16.88 -2.02 -14.29
N LEU A 34 17.17 -3.31 -14.01
CA LEU A 34 18.11 -4.10 -14.82
C LEU A 34 17.59 -4.39 -16.24
N ASN A 35 16.27 -4.31 -16.46
CA ASN A 35 15.62 -4.53 -17.75
C ASN A 35 14.98 -3.24 -18.29
N PHE A 36 15.50 -2.10 -17.86
CA PHE A 36 14.96 -0.79 -18.18
C PHE A 36 15.33 -0.37 -19.60
N ASP A 37 14.33 -0.02 -20.40
CA ASP A 37 14.52 0.57 -21.72
C ASP A 37 13.87 1.96 -21.77
N SER A 38 14.71 2.98 -21.96
CA SER A 38 14.28 4.38 -22.04
C SER A 38 13.32 4.66 -23.20
N SER A 39 13.29 3.82 -24.25
CA SER A 39 12.36 3.97 -25.36
C SER A 39 10.90 3.78 -24.94
N ASN A 40 10.63 2.98 -23.89
CA ASN A 40 9.29 2.76 -23.35
C ASN A 40 8.71 4.01 -22.64
N LEU A 41 9.57 4.96 -22.25
CA LEU A 41 9.13 6.21 -21.63
C LEU A 41 8.51 7.19 -22.64
N LEU A 42 8.74 6.99 -23.95
CA LEU A 42 8.27 7.89 -24.98
C LEU A 42 6.97 7.38 -25.64
N PRO A 43 6.01 8.28 -25.93
CA PRO A 43 5.95 9.68 -25.50
C PRO A 43 5.53 9.82 -24.03
N LEU A 44 6.22 10.67 -23.27
CA LEU A 44 5.85 10.99 -21.87
C LEU A 44 4.46 11.64 -21.78
N MET A 45 4.05 12.33 -22.85
CA MET A 45 2.73 12.93 -22.96
C MET A 45 2.10 12.48 -24.28
N PRO A 46 1.17 11.51 -24.25
CA PRO A 46 0.48 11.04 -25.45
C PRO A 46 -0.30 12.17 -26.13
N GLU A 47 -0.28 12.19 -27.46
CA GLU A 47 -1.00 13.18 -28.27
C GLU A 47 -2.50 13.19 -27.92
N GLY A 48 -3.06 14.40 -27.75
CA GLY A 48 -4.48 14.62 -27.43
C GLY A 48 -4.88 14.45 -25.95
N LYS A 49 -4.01 13.92 -25.08
CA LYS A 49 -4.33 13.76 -23.63
C LYS A 49 -3.71 14.82 -22.73
N GLY A 50 -2.55 15.38 -23.09
CA GLY A 50 -1.95 16.60 -22.51
C GLY A 50 -2.03 16.73 -20.98
N VAL A 51 -2.05 17.99 -20.51
CA VAL A 51 -2.23 18.34 -19.09
C VAL A 51 -3.60 17.96 -18.52
N ASN A 52 -4.58 17.67 -19.39
CA ASN A 52 -5.93 17.27 -18.98
C ASN A 52 -5.97 15.89 -18.30
N SER A 53 -4.93 15.08 -18.47
CA SER A 53 -4.79 13.78 -17.78
C SER A 53 -4.26 13.88 -16.35
N ILE A 54 -3.65 15.01 -15.99
CA ILE A 54 -3.02 15.23 -14.68
C ILE A 54 -4.01 15.10 -13.51
N PRO A 55 -5.23 15.69 -13.55
CA PRO A 55 -6.17 15.57 -12.44
C PRO A 55 -6.58 14.12 -12.14
N LEU A 56 -6.77 13.30 -13.18
CA LEU A 56 -7.12 11.88 -13.02
C LEU A 56 -5.94 11.11 -12.43
N ALA A 57 -4.73 11.32 -12.96
CA ALA A 57 -3.51 10.70 -12.43
C ALA A 57 -3.24 11.11 -10.98
N ALA A 58 -3.45 12.39 -10.64
CA ALA A 58 -3.33 12.90 -9.27
C ALA A 58 -4.35 12.24 -8.34
N THR A 59 -5.61 12.08 -8.76
CA THR A 59 -6.63 11.43 -7.94
C THR A 59 -6.32 9.96 -7.70
N SER A 60 -5.89 9.23 -8.73
CA SER A 60 -5.49 7.82 -8.59
C SER A 60 -4.27 7.64 -7.70
N THR A 61 -3.28 8.54 -7.80
CA THR A 61 -2.09 8.50 -6.94
C THR A 61 -2.39 8.90 -5.50
N LEU A 62 -3.25 9.90 -5.27
CA LEU A 62 -3.72 10.25 -3.92
C LEU A 62 -4.43 9.08 -3.24
N TRP A 63 -5.22 8.31 -3.99
CA TRP A 63 -5.84 7.09 -3.45
C TRP A 63 -4.80 6.09 -2.94
N ALA A 64 -3.63 5.98 -3.59
CA ALA A 64 -2.55 5.11 -3.13
C ALA A 64 -1.94 5.56 -1.79
N PHE A 65 -2.09 6.84 -1.40
CA PHE A 65 -1.62 7.37 -0.11
C PHE A 65 -2.67 7.28 1.01
N VAL A 66 -3.87 6.79 0.73
CA VAL A 66 -4.89 6.55 1.77
C VAL A 66 -4.36 5.57 2.80
N GLY A 67 -4.50 5.90 4.08
CA GLY A 67 -3.89 5.18 5.19
C GLY A 67 -2.82 5.97 5.93
N LEU A 68 -2.43 7.16 5.45
CA LEU A 68 -1.55 8.09 6.17
C LEU A 68 -2.09 8.46 7.57
N GLU A 69 -3.42 8.43 7.71
CA GLU A 69 -4.19 8.65 8.93
C GLU A 69 -4.21 7.43 9.87
N SER A 70 -3.77 6.25 9.43
CA SER A 70 -3.88 5.03 10.23
C SER A 70 -3.13 5.13 11.57
N ALA A 71 -2.02 5.86 11.61
CA ALA A 71 -1.26 6.10 12.83
C ALA A 71 -2.02 6.97 13.84
N THR A 72 -2.81 7.95 13.38
CA THR A 72 -3.59 8.82 14.27
C THR A 72 -4.84 8.09 14.78
N VAL A 73 -5.51 7.34 13.91
CA VAL A 73 -6.70 6.53 14.25
C VAL A 73 -6.40 5.52 15.35
N THR A 74 -5.20 4.95 15.36
CA THR A 74 -4.77 3.94 16.33
C THR A 74 -3.91 4.50 17.46
N ALA A 75 -3.87 5.83 17.64
CA ALA A 75 -3.00 6.50 18.61
C ALA A 75 -3.17 5.99 20.05
N GLY A 76 -4.38 5.61 20.46
CA GLY A 76 -4.66 5.06 21.79
C GLY A 76 -3.94 3.74 22.10
N GLU A 77 -3.44 3.05 21.06
CA GLU A 77 -2.72 1.77 21.18
C GLU A 77 -1.20 1.92 21.05
N ILE A 78 -0.73 3.13 20.78
CA ILE A 78 0.68 3.43 20.51
C ILE A 78 1.36 3.91 21.80
N SER A 79 2.53 3.34 22.13
CA SER A 79 3.35 3.87 23.23
C SER A 79 3.89 5.26 22.86
N ASN A 80 3.81 6.23 23.77
CA ASN A 80 4.19 7.63 23.53
C ASN A 80 3.59 8.20 22.21
N PRO A 81 2.25 8.35 22.13
CA PRO A 81 1.57 8.74 20.90
C PRO A 81 2.07 10.06 20.30
N GLU A 82 2.33 11.07 21.13
CA GLU A 82 2.75 12.40 20.70
C GLU A 82 4.00 12.36 19.80
N LYS A 83 4.99 11.55 20.18
CA LYS A 83 6.23 11.39 19.40
C LYS A 83 6.08 10.34 18.31
N ASN A 84 5.45 9.21 18.61
CA ASN A 84 5.48 8.04 17.73
C ASN A 84 4.47 8.14 16.59
N VAL A 85 3.31 8.77 16.78
CA VAL A 85 2.36 9.05 15.68
C VAL A 85 3.02 9.97 14.66
N LYS A 86 3.57 11.10 15.11
CA LYS A 86 4.27 12.05 14.24
C LYS A 86 5.39 11.40 13.44
N LYS A 87 6.27 10.65 14.10
CA LYS A 87 7.38 9.94 13.42
C LYS A 87 6.87 8.89 12.45
N SER A 88 5.89 8.07 12.85
CA SER A 88 5.37 6.99 12.01
C SER A 88 4.69 7.52 10.74
N THR A 89 3.91 8.60 10.86
CA THR A 89 3.28 9.24 9.70
C THR A 89 4.31 9.81 8.73
N ILE A 90 5.29 10.58 9.23
CA ILE A 90 6.30 11.20 8.37
C ILE A 90 7.18 10.14 7.68
N TYR A 91 7.73 9.20 8.45
CA TYR A 91 8.60 8.17 7.86
C TYR A 91 7.82 7.23 6.96
N GLY A 92 6.62 6.81 7.36
CA GLY A 92 5.76 5.96 6.54
C GLY A 92 5.43 6.61 5.19
N MET A 93 5.07 7.89 5.20
CA MET A 93 4.76 8.67 4.00
C MET A 93 5.99 8.85 3.09
N LEU A 94 7.15 9.20 3.65
CA LEU A 94 8.37 9.37 2.85
C LEU A 94 8.82 8.05 2.22
N ILE A 95 8.80 6.96 2.99
CA ILE A 95 9.17 5.63 2.49
C ILE A 95 8.20 5.19 1.38
N SER A 96 6.89 5.35 1.57
CA SER A 96 5.90 4.97 0.55
C SER A 96 6.04 5.83 -0.71
N ALA A 97 6.25 7.14 -0.57
CA ALA A 97 6.44 8.04 -1.70
C ALA A 97 7.65 7.64 -2.56
N VAL A 98 8.79 7.37 -1.93
CA VAL A 98 10.00 6.91 -2.63
C VAL A 98 9.74 5.58 -3.35
N ILE A 99 9.15 4.60 -2.67
CA ILE A 99 8.84 3.29 -3.27
C ILE A 99 7.89 3.44 -4.45
N TYR A 100 6.84 4.26 -4.33
CA TYR A 100 5.87 4.48 -5.41
C TYR A 100 6.51 5.14 -6.63
N ILE A 101 7.31 6.19 -6.45
CA ILE A 101 8.02 6.84 -7.55
C ILE A 101 8.93 5.82 -8.25
N LEU A 102 9.71 5.04 -7.50
CA LEU A 102 10.62 4.04 -8.06
C LEU A 102 9.87 2.93 -8.81
N ILE A 103 8.79 2.39 -8.25
CA ILE A 103 7.97 1.37 -8.92
C ILE A 103 7.35 1.92 -10.20
N SER A 104 6.79 3.13 -10.17
CA SER A 104 6.18 3.75 -11.34
C SER A 104 7.18 3.96 -12.46
N VAL A 105 8.34 4.57 -12.16
CA VAL A 105 9.40 4.81 -13.14
C VAL A 105 9.95 3.49 -13.68
N ALA A 106 10.26 2.53 -12.81
CA ALA A 106 10.78 1.24 -13.24
C ALA A 106 9.77 0.47 -14.11
N SER A 107 8.48 0.55 -13.79
CA SER A 107 7.41 -0.09 -14.58
C SER A 107 7.28 0.51 -15.98
N MET A 108 7.35 1.84 -16.09
CA MET A 108 7.33 2.56 -17.36
C MET A 108 8.59 2.29 -18.21
N GLY A 109 9.69 1.88 -17.61
CA GLY A 109 10.90 1.48 -18.34
C GLY A 109 10.83 0.08 -18.94
N VAL A 110 10.00 -0.82 -18.38
CA VAL A 110 9.90 -2.21 -18.86
C VAL A 110 8.72 -2.44 -19.80
N MET A 111 7.61 -1.74 -19.58
CA MET A 111 6.39 -1.88 -20.37
C MET A 111 5.93 -0.54 -20.93
N SER A 112 5.44 -0.57 -22.17
CA SER A 112 4.90 0.62 -22.84
C SER A 112 3.63 1.13 -22.14
N ASN A 113 3.30 2.40 -22.32
CA ASN A 113 2.10 3.02 -21.75
C ASN A 113 0.81 2.22 -22.07
N LYS A 114 0.70 1.71 -23.30
CA LYS A 114 -0.45 0.93 -23.75
C LYS A 114 -0.55 -0.41 -23.03
N GLU A 115 0.56 -1.13 -22.88
CA GLU A 115 0.58 -2.39 -22.13
C GLU A 115 0.22 -2.17 -20.66
N LEU A 116 0.82 -1.16 -20.01
CA LEU A 116 0.51 -0.80 -18.62
C LEU A 116 -0.96 -0.42 -18.43
N ALA A 117 -1.55 0.34 -19.35
CA ALA A 117 -2.96 0.72 -19.30
C ALA A 117 -3.92 -0.45 -19.50
N SER A 118 -3.50 -1.50 -20.21
CA SER A 118 -4.30 -2.71 -20.45
C SER A 118 -4.15 -3.77 -19.34
N SER A 119 -3.11 -3.67 -18.52
CA SER A 119 -2.82 -4.65 -17.49
C SER A 119 -3.66 -4.41 -16.23
N SER A 120 -4.26 -5.47 -15.70
CA SER A 120 -4.90 -5.47 -14.38
C SER A 120 -3.92 -5.72 -13.24
N ALA A 121 -2.71 -6.23 -13.54
CA ALA A 121 -1.68 -6.58 -12.58
C ALA A 121 -0.26 -6.28 -13.12
N PRO A 122 0.07 -5.00 -13.38
CA PRO A 122 1.26 -4.63 -14.14
C PRO A 122 2.57 -5.11 -13.51
N LEU A 123 2.67 -5.13 -12.17
CA LEU A 123 3.87 -5.64 -11.49
C LEU A 123 4.08 -7.14 -11.74
N THR A 124 2.99 -7.91 -11.81
CA THR A 124 3.03 -9.35 -12.11
C THR A 124 3.41 -9.59 -13.56
N ASP A 125 2.81 -8.83 -14.47
CA ASP A 125 3.09 -8.94 -15.90
C ASP A 125 4.55 -8.58 -16.21
N ILE A 126 5.09 -7.52 -15.58
CA ILE A 126 6.50 -7.14 -15.68
C ILE A 126 7.42 -8.29 -15.23
N LEU A 127 7.19 -8.84 -14.03
CA LEU A 127 8.06 -9.88 -13.49
C LEU A 127 7.98 -11.18 -14.30
N THR A 128 6.78 -11.54 -14.79
CA THR A 128 6.61 -12.73 -15.64
C THR A 128 7.16 -12.53 -17.05
N LYS A 129 7.16 -11.30 -17.58
CA LYS A 129 7.81 -10.94 -18.85
C LYS A 129 9.33 -11.08 -18.75
N ILE A 130 9.93 -10.66 -17.63
CA ILE A 130 11.40 -10.71 -17.42
C ILE A 130 11.88 -12.12 -17.03
N LEU A 131 11.23 -12.74 -16.03
CA LEU A 131 11.72 -13.97 -15.39
C LEU A 131 11.01 -15.24 -15.88
N GLY A 132 10.04 -15.09 -16.78
CA GLY A 132 9.22 -16.18 -17.32
C GLY A 132 7.94 -16.44 -16.52
N THR A 133 7.03 -17.21 -17.12
CA THR A 133 5.69 -17.49 -16.58
C THR A 133 5.70 -18.35 -15.32
N SER A 134 6.79 -19.10 -15.09
CA SER A 134 6.97 -19.96 -13.91
C SER A 134 6.87 -19.21 -12.59
N ILE A 135 7.20 -17.90 -12.55
CA ILE A 135 7.12 -17.08 -11.33
C ILE A 135 5.71 -16.55 -11.05
N GLY A 136 4.79 -16.62 -12.02
CA GLY A 136 3.45 -16.03 -11.87
C GLY A 136 2.66 -16.57 -10.68
N LYS A 137 2.70 -17.88 -10.44
CA LYS A 137 2.01 -18.52 -9.29
C LYS A 137 2.59 -18.09 -7.93
N PRO A 138 3.91 -18.25 -7.65
CA PRO A 138 4.47 -17.81 -6.37
C PRO A 138 4.32 -16.31 -6.14
N LEU A 139 4.34 -15.52 -7.21
CA LEU A 139 4.10 -14.08 -7.16
C LEU A 139 2.67 -13.75 -6.75
N ALA A 140 1.66 -14.39 -7.35
CA ALA A 140 0.27 -14.21 -6.96
C ALA A 140 0.03 -14.54 -5.49
N ILE A 141 0.64 -15.63 -4.99
CA ILE A 141 0.57 -16.00 -3.56
C ILE A 141 1.17 -14.89 -2.68
N SER A 142 2.32 -14.34 -3.09
CA SER A 142 2.98 -13.24 -2.37
C SER A 142 2.10 -11.99 -2.31
N VAL A 143 1.44 -11.64 -3.42
CA VAL A 143 0.50 -10.52 -3.49
C VAL A 143 -0.70 -10.75 -2.57
N VAL A 144 -1.25 -11.97 -2.53
CA VAL A 144 -2.36 -12.32 -1.62
C VAL A 144 -1.94 -12.14 -0.15
N ILE A 145 -0.74 -12.59 0.23
CA ILE A 145 -0.21 -12.39 1.60
C ILE A 145 -0.10 -10.90 1.91
N CYS A 146 0.38 -10.10 0.97
CA CYS A 146 0.47 -8.65 1.11
C CYS A 146 -0.90 -8.01 1.36
N ILE A 147 -1.91 -8.38 0.57
CA ILE A 147 -3.28 -7.87 0.70
C ILE A 147 -3.86 -8.27 2.05
N LEU A 148 -3.76 -9.55 2.44
CA LEU A 148 -4.26 -10.03 3.73
C LEU A 148 -3.64 -9.29 4.91
N GLY A 149 -2.32 -9.03 4.88
CA GLY A 149 -1.66 -8.24 5.91
C GLY A 149 -2.12 -6.77 5.96
N THR A 150 -2.42 -6.15 4.80
CA THR A 150 -3.03 -4.81 4.76
C THR A 150 -4.43 -4.83 5.38
N THR A 151 -5.24 -5.84 5.05
CA THR A 151 -6.61 -5.99 5.58
C THR A 151 -6.65 -6.10 7.10
N ILE A 152 -5.67 -6.76 7.73
CA ILE A 152 -5.56 -6.83 9.19
C ILE A 152 -5.43 -5.43 9.80
N GLY A 153 -4.58 -4.57 9.22
CA GLY A 153 -4.40 -3.20 9.67
C GLY A 153 -5.66 -2.34 9.48
N TRP A 154 -6.30 -2.45 8.31
CA TRP A 154 -7.55 -1.73 8.04
C TRP A 154 -8.68 -2.11 8.99
N LEU A 155 -8.84 -3.40 9.27
CA LEU A 155 -9.85 -3.87 10.23
C LEU A 155 -9.62 -3.29 11.64
N LEU A 156 -8.37 -3.11 12.06
CA LEU A 156 -8.05 -2.47 13.34
C LEU A 156 -8.42 -0.99 13.32
N SER A 157 -8.04 -0.25 12.26
CA SER A 157 -8.39 1.16 12.11
C SER A 157 -9.91 1.36 12.11
N THR A 158 -10.65 0.59 11.31
CA THR A 158 -12.13 0.66 11.25
C THR A 158 -12.77 0.37 12.61
N ALA A 159 -12.28 -0.63 13.34
CA ALA A 159 -12.79 -0.95 14.68
C ALA A 159 -12.57 0.21 15.66
N ARG A 160 -11.44 0.92 15.57
CA ARG A 160 -11.13 2.06 16.45
C ARG A 160 -11.96 3.30 16.15
N VAL A 161 -12.21 3.59 14.87
CA VAL A 161 -13.12 4.67 14.47
C VAL A 161 -14.53 4.39 15.00
N ALA A 162 -15.05 3.16 14.81
CA ALA A 162 -16.36 2.78 15.29
C ALA A 162 -16.49 2.82 16.82
N TYR A 163 -15.42 2.41 17.53
CA TYR A 163 -15.35 2.48 18.98
C TYR A 163 -15.43 3.91 19.50
N ALA A 164 -14.57 4.80 18.99
CA ALA A 164 -14.55 6.21 19.39
C ALA A 164 -15.90 6.89 19.12
N ALA A 165 -16.47 6.66 17.94
CA ALA A 165 -17.80 7.19 17.59
C ALA A 165 -18.92 6.66 18.49
N GLY A 166 -18.80 5.41 18.97
CA GLY A 166 -19.73 4.80 19.92
C GLY A 166 -19.59 5.34 21.35
N GLU A 167 -18.38 5.69 21.79
CA GLU A 167 -18.13 6.36 23.06
C GLU A 167 -18.63 7.82 23.04
N ASP A 168 -18.39 8.54 21.94
CA ASP A 168 -18.85 9.92 21.75
C ASP A 168 -20.38 10.02 21.54
N GLY A 169 -21.08 8.89 21.43
CA GLY A 169 -22.53 8.83 21.28
C GLY A 169 -23.06 9.21 19.90
N VAL A 170 -22.18 9.44 18.92
CA VAL A 170 -22.50 9.73 17.52
C VAL A 170 -22.68 8.45 16.68
N PHE A 171 -22.54 7.28 17.30
CA PHE A 171 -22.76 5.96 16.73
C PHE A 171 -23.46 5.03 17.73
N PRO A 172 -24.10 3.91 17.32
CA PRO A 172 -24.79 3.03 18.25
C PRO A 172 -23.91 2.57 19.42
N LYS A 173 -24.43 2.68 20.64
CA LYS A 173 -23.71 2.41 21.91
C LYS A 173 -23.11 1.00 22.01
N CYS A 174 -23.55 0.05 21.19
CA CYS A 174 -22.94 -1.29 21.16
C CYS A 174 -21.49 -1.27 20.67
N PHE A 175 -21.09 -0.30 19.84
CA PHE A 175 -19.73 -0.19 19.30
C PHE A 175 -18.74 0.44 20.29
N GLY A 176 -19.21 1.21 21.27
CA GLY A 176 -18.38 1.76 22.36
C GLY A 176 -18.04 0.73 23.46
N LYS A 177 -18.32 -0.57 23.26
CA LYS A 177 -18.02 -1.61 24.24
C LYS A 177 -16.71 -2.32 23.91
N LEU A 178 -15.80 -2.38 24.87
CA LEU A 178 -14.61 -3.22 24.79
C LEU A 178 -14.88 -4.60 25.39
N HIS A 179 -14.23 -5.60 24.80
CA HIS A 179 -14.17 -6.92 25.43
C HIS A 179 -13.36 -6.82 26.74
N PRO A 180 -13.77 -7.46 27.83
CA PRO A 180 -13.12 -7.32 29.14
C PRO A 180 -11.71 -7.94 29.24
N LYS A 181 -11.24 -8.60 28.17
CA LYS A 181 -9.91 -9.22 28.05
C LYS A 181 -9.25 -8.75 26.77
#